data_AF-A0A9P8BGZ7-F1
#
_entry.id   AF-A0A9P8BGZ7-F1
#
_cell.length_a   1.000
_cell.length_b   1.000
_cell.length_c   1.000
_cell.angle_alpha   90.00
_cell.angle_beta   90.00
_cell.angle_gamma   90.00
#
_symmetry.space_group_name_H-M   'P 1'
#
loop_
_entity.id
_entity.type
_entity.pdbx_description
1 polymer ?
#
loop_
_entity_poly.entity_id
_entity_poly.type
_entity_poly.pdbx_seq_one_letter_code
_entity_poly.pdbx_strand_id
1 'polypeptide(L)'
;MSTSRSIASSDFVVCTRPGTPVVPEPFDTASPGDCIIRSSDGLEYKVFRVLLSLASPVFLSMFDLPQPATNDTEWEEGLPTISVSETSTTLSTLLLLLYPATVVRIPNYDLAVEVIKAYDKYDINIDSLHPFLHDALISEEGLASNPLGVYALAWRLNMQEEAQKASRYLHSVDLNDEAVKQDLVSQSGDLSALLALWDLRVRRGRALDGIVGAIGFASVLCGGHQYIHNLQAEVASLRNSAWESLQAPFPVCSDASQFFRTSCGNCINMRRSLNDAQLTNLRGLITAFPQTITCKLPPTSPPNTSDDAVSEKPTATLRENIYTIPNFLTATRILACPVLGYSIAIGDFELASGLLVYAAATDLLDGWLARRFNMGTVLGTILDPAADKALMTTLTVTLAAGGMIPIPLAAIILGRDVALSFTAFYYRYISLPPPKTWARYWNFSLPSAEVHPTGISKVTSPSRAKALLLTGFLAIQVNTALQLILMTGTVFNPILPFALDTPLIAMQWVVGGTTIWSGLSYVWSKDAVKILSKKANKP
;
A
#
# COMPACT_ATOMS: atom_id res chain seq x y z
N MET A 1 52.01 -25.60 -22.95
CA MET A 1 51.29 -25.96 -24.20
C MET A 1 49.97 -26.61 -23.81
N SER A 2 48.91 -25.82 -23.71
CA SER A 2 47.53 -26.32 -23.65
C SER A 2 46.69 -25.31 -24.42
N THR A 3 46.41 -25.66 -25.65
CA THR A 3 45.77 -24.84 -26.69
C THR A 3 44.38 -24.39 -26.26
N SER A 4 44.23 -23.08 -26.05
CA SER A 4 42.96 -22.37 -26.08
C SER A 4 42.38 -22.47 -27.49
N ARG A 5 41.43 -23.38 -27.71
CA ARG A 5 40.54 -23.27 -28.87
C ARG A 5 39.60 -22.11 -28.62
N SER A 6 39.93 -20.97 -29.22
CA SER A 6 38.98 -19.91 -29.57
C SER A 6 37.86 -20.57 -30.37
N ILE A 7 36.71 -20.78 -29.73
CA ILE A 7 35.47 -21.12 -30.45
C ILE A 7 34.98 -19.79 -30.99
N ALA A 8 35.09 -19.65 -32.31
CA ALA A 8 34.62 -18.50 -33.05
C ALA A 8 33.15 -18.24 -32.73
N SER A 9 32.84 -16.99 -32.41
CA SER A 9 31.50 -16.47 -32.11
C SER A 9 30.62 -16.34 -33.37
N SER A 10 30.54 -17.39 -34.19
CA SER A 10 29.79 -17.39 -35.46
C SER A 10 28.79 -18.53 -35.63
N ASP A 11 28.70 -19.47 -34.70
CA ASP A 11 27.91 -20.69 -34.92
C ASP A 11 26.70 -20.74 -33.99
N PHE A 12 25.51 -20.77 -34.62
CA PHE A 12 24.18 -21.02 -34.07
C PHE A 12 23.52 -19.87 -33.30
N VAL A 13 23.21 -18.80 -34.04
CA VAL A 13 22.03 -17.99 -33.77
C VAL A 13 20.94 -18.46 -34.74
N VAL A 14 19.77 -18.87 -34.26
CA VAL A 14 18.55 -18.83 -35.11
C VAL A 14 18.19 -17.36 -35.26
N CYS A 15 19.03 -16.63 -36.00
CA CYS A 15 18.70 -15.36 -36.60
C CYS A 15 17.79 -15.71 -37.76
N THR A 16 16.48 -15.63 -37.60
CA THR A 16 15.66 -15.25 -38.74
C THR A 16 16.08 -13.82 -39.10
N ARG A 17 17.06 -13.67 -40.00
CA ARG A 17 17.24 -12.42 -40.75
C ARG A 17 15.87 -12.02 -41.31
N PRO A 18 15.57 -10.72 -41.49
CA PRO A 18 14.37 -10.30 -42.23
C PRO A 18 14.48 -10.82 -43.66
N GLY A 19 13.85 -11.96 -43.89
CA GLY A 19 13.95 -12.83 -45.06
C GLY A 19 13.07 -14.05 -44.78
N THR A 20 12.42 -14.57 -45.82
CA THR A 20 11.39 -15.63 -45.80
C THR A 20 11.56 -16.61 -44.62
N PRO A 21 10.51 -16.83 -43.81
CA PRO A 21 10.62 -17.66 -42.62
C PRO A 21 10.90 -19.12 -43.05
N VAL A 22 12.09 -19.62 -42.73
CA VAL A 22 12.53 -20.97 -43.03
C VAL A 22 12.33 -21.84 -41.80
N VAL A 23 11.75 -23.02 -41.99
CA VAL A 23 11.58 -24.03 -40.93
C VAL A 23 12.95 -24.61 -40.56
N PRO A 24 13.36 -24.58 -39.29
CA PRO A 24 14.67 -25.09 -38.88
C PRO A 24 14.69 -26.63 -38.88
N GLU A 25 15.87 -27.21 -39.16
CA GLU A 25 16.12 -28.63 -38.86
C GLU A 25 15.91 -28.89 -37.35
N PRO A 26 15.32 -30.03 -36.95
CA PRO A 26 14.95 -31.20 -37.74
C PRO A 26 13.45 -31.24 -38.14
N PHE A 27 12.82 -30.09 -38.43
CA PHE A 27 11.38 -30.02 -38.74
C PHE A 27 11.07 -29.73 -40.21
N ASP A 28 12.11 -29.67 -41.04
CA ASP A 28 12.01 -29.34 -42.46
C ASP A 28 11.36 -30.47 -43.28
N THR A 29 11.14 -30.22 -44.58
CA THR A 29 10.49 -31.17 -45.49
C THR A 29 11.25 -32.49 -45.63
N ALA A 30 12.59 -32.44 -45.51
CA ALA A 30 13.48 -33.57 -45.63
C ALA A 30 13.59 -34.41 -44.35
N SER A 31 13.17 -33.87 -43.21
CA SER A 31 13.23 -34.56 -41.92
C SER A 31 12.14 -35.64 -41.80
N PRO A 32 12.44 -36.75 -41.09
CA PRO A 32 11.44 -37.78 -40.81
C PRO A 32 10.41 -37.26 -39.80
N GLY A 33 9.14 -37.59 -40.00
CA GLY A 33 8.04 -37.23 -39.10
C GLY A 33 6.78 -38.04 -39.42
N ASP A 34 5.86 -38.16 -38.45
CA ASP A 34 4.61 -38.93 -38.56
C ASP A 34 3.35 -38.04 -38.50
N CYS A 35 3.54 -36.72 -38.36
CA CYS A 35 2.48 -35.71 -38.33
C CYS A 35 3.03 -34.35 -38.78
N ILE A 36 2.14 -33.50 -39.29
CA ILE A 36 2.45 -32.12 -39.65
C ILE A 36 1.71 -31.17 -38.71
N ILE A 37 2.42 -30.19 -38.14
CA ILE A 37 1.81 -29.07 -37.43
C ILE A 37 1.97 -27.81 -38.27
N ARG A 38 0.86 -27.13 -38.56
CA ARG A 38 0.79 -25.89 -39.33
C ARG A 38 0.60 -24.69 -38.40
N SER A 39 1.53 -23.75 -38.41
CA SER A 39 1.45 -22.47 -37.68
C SER A 39 0.35 -21.56 -38.20
N SER A 40 0.01 -20.51 -37.45
CA SER A 40 -0.94 -19.47 -37.88
C SER A 40 -0.52 -18.77 -39.18
N ASP A 41 0.78 -18.69 -39.41
CA ASP A 41 1.38 -18.02 -40.57
C ASP A 41 1.47 -18.94 -41.80
N GLY A 42 0.98 -20.18 -41.69
CA GLY A 42 0.94 -21.16 -42.78
C GLY A 42 2.21 -21.98 -42.99
N LEU A 43 3.25 -21.81 -42.14
CA LEU A 43 4.42 -22.69 -42.16
C LEU A 43 4.12 -24.05 -41.52
N GLU A 44 4.70 -25.09 -42.10
CA GLU A 44 4.44 -26.48 -41.74
C GLU A 44 5.70 -27.15 -41.20
N TYR A 45 5.54 -27.90 -40.10
CA TYR A 45 6.61 -28.53 -39.35
C TYR A 45 6.36 -30.03 -39.30
N LYS A 46 7.28 -30.84 -39.84
CA LYS A 46 7.24 -32.29 -39.71
C LYS A 46 7.70 -32.67 -38.29
N VAL A 47 6.85 -33.38 -37.56
CA VAL A 47 7.08 -33.72 -36.15
C VAL A 47 6.75 -35.19 -35.87
N PHE A 48 7.27 -35.71 -34.77
CA PHE A 48 6.88 -36.97 -34.16
C PHE A 48 5.83 -36.78 -33.07
N ARG A 49 4.66 -37.41 -33.23
CA ARG A 49 3.55 -37.44 -32.27
C ARG A 49 4.00 -37.95 -30.91
N VAL A 50 4.87 -38.96 -30.88
CA VAL A 50 5.34 -39.59 -29.63
C VAL A 50 6.07 -38.58 -28.74
N LEU A 51 6.97 -37.76 -29.29
CA LEU A 51 7.74 -36.78 -28.51
C LEU A 51 6.83 -35.70 -27.93
N LEU A 52 5.89 -35.19 -28.73
CA LEU A 52 4.94 -34.18 -28.28
C LEU A 52 3.94 -34.74 -27.26
N SER A 53 3.51 -35.99 -27.43
CA SER A 53 2.59 -36.67 -26.49
C SER A 53 3.26 -36.99 -25.15
N LEU A 54 4.57 -37.26 -25.14
CA LEU A 54 5.35 -37.44 -23.91
C LEU A 54 5.57 -36.12 -23.17
N ALA A 55 5.71 -35.02 -23.90
CA ALA A 55 5.92 -33.70 -23.34
C ALA A 55 4.64 -33.04 -22.81
N SER A 56 3.49 -33.33 -23.41
CA SER A 56 2.22 -32.64 -23.14
C SER A 56 1.01 -33.60 -23.22
N PRO A 57 0.15 -33.62 -22.19
CA PRO A 57 -1.11 -34.35 -22.25
C PRO A 57 -2.10 -33.73 -23.25
N VAL A 58 -2.00 -32.41 -23.50
CA VAL A 58 -2.83 -31.71 -24.48
C VAL A 58 -2.52 -32.23 -25.88
N PHE A 59 -1.24 -32.34 -26.26
CA PHE A 59 -0.85 -32.91 -27.55
C PHE A 59 -1.32 -34.36 -27.69
N LEU A 60 -1.19 -35.18 -26.63
CA LEU A 60 -1.71 -36.55 -26.64
C LEU A 60 -3.21 -36.58 -27.01
N SER A 61 -4.02 -35.78 -26.31
CA SER A 61 -5.46 -35.71 -26.59
C SER A 61 -5.79 -35.11 -27.97
N MET A 62 -4.99 -34.13 -28.43
CA MET A 62 -5.16 -33.46 -29.71
C MET A 62 -4.97 -34.42 -30.89
N PHE A 63 -4.04 -35.36 -30.77
CA PHE A 63 -3.75 -36.34 -31.80
C PHE A 63 -4.77 -37.48 -31.88
N ASP A 64 -5.58 -37.70 -30.85
CA ASP A 64 -6.63 -38.73 -30.81
C ASP A 64 -7.96 -38.24 -31.40
N LEU A 65 -8.12 -36.93 -31.62
CA LEU A 65 -9.34 -36.34 -32.18
C LEU A 65 -9.45 -36.59 -33.69
N PRO A 66 -10.65 -36.93 -34.21
CA PRO A 66 -10.87 -37.08 -35.64
C PRO A 66 -10.71 -35.72 -36.33
N GLN A 67 -9.73 -35.63 -37.23
CA GLN A 67 -9.48 -34.41 -37.99
C GLN A 67 -10.44 -34.30 -39.19
N PRO A 68 -10.89 -33.08 -39.55
CA PRO A 68 -11.65 -32.88 -40.78
C PRO A 68 -10.79 -33.30 -41.97
N ALA A 69 -11.38 -34.03 -42.93
CA ALA A 69 -10.69 -34.38 -44.16
C ALA A 69 -10.33 -33.09 -44.92
N THR A 70 -9.07 -32.66 -44.82
CA THR A 70 -8.55 -31.51 -45.55
C THR A 70 -8.33 -31.95 -46.99
N ASN A 71 -9.25 -31.54 -47.87
CA ASN A 71 -9.21 -31.90 -49.29
C ASN A 71 -8.18 -31.14 -50.12
N ASP A 72 -7.48 -30.13 -49.59
CA ASP A 72 -6.57 -29.33 -50.40
C ASP A 72 -5.38 -28.85 -49.56
N THR A 73 -4.18 -29.40 -49.79
CA THR A 73 -2.89 -28.70 -50.00
C THR A 73 -1.73 -29.71 -50.09
N GLU A 74 -0.89 -29.50 -51.09
CA GLU A 74 0.16 -30.37 -51.62
C GLU A 74 1.25 -30.73 -50.60
N TRP A 75 1.19 -31.93 -50.03
CA TRP A 75 2.35 -32.68 -49.53
C TRP A 75 2.24 -34.12 -50.00
N GLU A 76 3.32 -34.67 -50.57
CA GLU A 76 3.31 -35.94 -51.32
C GLU A 76 3.01 -37.21 -50.49
N GLU A 77 2.80 -37.12 -49.17
CA GLU A 77 2.77 -38.29 -48.27
C GLU A 77 1.47 -38.53 -47.47
N GLY A 78 0.43 -37.69 -47.60
CA GLY A 78 -0.87 -37.97 -46.95
C GLY A 78 -0.85 -38.02 -45.41
N LEU A 79 0.13 -37.37 -44.77
CA LEU A 79 0.25 -37.28 -43.32
C LEU A 79 -0.87 -36.43 -42.69
N PRO A 80 -1.27 -36.71 -41.44
CA PRO A 80 -2.27 -35.89 -40.74
C PRO A 80 -1.70 -34.49 -40.46
N THR A 81 -2.47 -33.44 -40.78
CA THR A 81 -2.05 -32.03 -40.65
C THR A 81 -2.92 -31.29 -39.65
N ILE A 82 -2.29 -30.70 -38.64
CA ILE A 82 -2.97 -29.99 -37.55
C ILE A 82 -2.60 -28.52 -37.54
N SER A 83 -3.59 -27.64 -37.69
CA SER A 83 -3.39 -26.20 -37.56
C SER A 83 -3.40 -25.76 -36.11
N VAL A 84 -2.45 -24.92 -35.72
CA VAL A 84 -2.32 -24.32 -34.38
C VAL A 84 -2.34 -22.79 -34.46
N SER A 85 -2.59 -22.12 -33.33
CA SER A 85 -2.75 -20.66 -33.27
C SER A 85 -1.44 -19.90 -33.11
N GLU A 86 -0.34 -20.59 -32.81
CA GLU A 86 0.96 -19.98 -32.57
C GLU A 86 1.61 -19.53 -33.87
N THR A 87 2.32 -18.40 -33.79
CA THR A 87 3.16 -17.90 -34.88
C THR A 87 4.32 -18.84 -35.15
N SER A 88 4.87 -18.76 -36.35
CA SER A 88 6.05 -19.55 -36.77
C SER A 88 7.24 -19.43 -35.81
N THR A 89 7.51 -18.25 -35.25
CA THR A 89 8.60 -18.00 -34.30
C THR A 89 8.36 -18.67 -32.94
N THR A 90 7.15 -18.58 -32.41
CA THR A 90 6.77 -19.19 -31.12
C THR A 90 6.74 -20.71 -31.24
N LEU A 91 6.14 -21.22 -32.33
CA LEU A 91 6.02 -22.65 -32.59
C LEU A 91 7.38 -23.31 -32.80
N SER A 92 8.25 -22.71 -33.63
CA SER A 92 9.60 -23.25 -33.84
C SER A 92 10.41 -23.29 -32.54
N THR A 93 10.35 -22.24 -31.72
CA THR A 93 11.02 -22.19 -30.42
C THR A 93 10.48 -23.28 -29.48
N LEU A 94 9.15 -23.43 -29.39
CA LEU A 94 8.51 -24.46 -28.58
C LEU A 94 8.92 -25.87 -29.03
N LEU A 95 8.89 -26.15 -30.33
CA LEU A 95 9.28 -27.45 -30.86
C LEU A 95 10.75 -27.78 -30.59
N LEU A 96 11.65 -26.80 -30.77
CA LEU A 96 13.07 -26.99 -30.45
C LEU A 96 13.31 -27.24 -28.95
N LEU A 97 12.49 -26.68 -28.06
CA LEU A 97 12.57 -26.93 -26.62
C LEU A 97 12.10 -28.35 -26.24
N LEU A 98 11.14 -28.90 -26.98
CA LEU A 98 10.59 -30.24 -26.72
C LEU A 98 11.43 -31.37 -27.34
N TYR A 99 12.25 -31.05 -28.35
CA TYR A 99 13.07 -32.03 -29.05
C TYR A 99 14.49 -32.01 -28.47
N PRO A 100 15.15 -33.17 -28.34
CA PRO A 100 16.54 -33.25 -27.87
C PRO A 100 17.57 -32.72 -28.90
N ALA A 101 17.14 -31.89 -29.84
CA ALA A 101 17.95 -31.40 -30.95
C ALA A 101 18.17 -29.90 -30.79
N THR A 102 19.41 -29.53 -30.47
CA THR A 102 20.01 -28.18 -30.47
C THR A 102 19.84 -27.30 -29.21
N VAL A 103 20.72 -26.31 -29.11
CA VAL A 103 20.71 -25.27 -28.07
C VAL A 103 19.72 -24.19 -28.48
N VAL A 104 18.65 -24.03 -27.70
CA VAL A 104 17.64 -22.99 -27.92
C VAL A 104 18.05 -21.71 -27.21
N ARG A 105 17.87 -20.57 -27.87
CA ARG A 105 18.04 -19.24 -27.27
C ARG A 105 16.81 -18.40 -27.50
N ILE A 106 16.25 -17.87 -26.42
CA ILE A 106 15.16 -16.89 -26.46
C ILE A 106 15.81 -15.49 -26.47
N PRO A 107 15.68 -14.69 -27.54
CA PRO A 107 16.46 -13.47 -27.70
C PRO A 107 15.86 -12.26 -26.97
N ASN A 108 14.53 -12.22 -26.81
CA ASN A 108 13.81 -11.05 -26.32
C ASN A 108 12.68 -11.41 -25.35
N TYR A 109 12.24 -10.41 -24.60
CA TYR A 109 11.15 -10.52 -23.63
C TYR A 109 9.81 -10.90 -24.29
N ASP A 110 9.49 -10.33 -25.45
CA ASP A 110 8.21 -10.56 -26.11
C ASP A 110 8.05 -12.02 -26.55
N LEU A 111 9.10 -12.65 -27.10
CA LEU A 111 9.06 -14.08 -27.43
C LEU A 111 8.98 -14.93 -26.16
N ALA A 112 9.67 -14.55 -25.08
CA ALA A 112 9.58 -15.26 -23.81
C ALA A 112 8.13 -15.32 -23.30
N VAL A 113 7.39 -14.21 -23.37
CA VAL A 113 5.97 -14.13 -23.00
C VAL A 113 5.11 -15.08 -23.85
N GLU A 114 5.28 -15.07 -25.17
CA GLU A 114 4.50 -15.93 -26.07
C GLU A 114 4.83 -17.42 -25.88
N VAL A 115 6.10 -17.76 -25.65
CA VAL A 115 6.51 -19.14 -25.34
C VAL A 115 5.93 -19.60 -24.00
N ILE A 116 5.94 -18.75 -22.96
CA ILE A 116 5.33 -19.06 -21.66
C ILE A 116 3.82 -19.32 -21.81
N LYS A 117 3.11 -18.46 -22.57
CA LYS A 117 1.68 -18.68 -22.86
C LYS A 117 1.42 -20.00 -23.58
N ALA A 118 2.29 -20.37 -24.52
CA ALA A 118 2.20 -21.65 -25.21
C ALA A 118 2.45 -22.83 -24.26
N TYR A 119 3.44 -22.72 -23.35
CA TYR A 119 3.69 -23.72 -22.30
C TYR A 119 2.46 -23.94 -21.40
N ASP A 120 1.82 -22.86 -20.94
CA ASP A 120 0.58 -22.94 -20.17
C ASP A 120 -0.56 -23.58 -21.00
N LYS A 121 -0.71 -23.16 -22.26
CA LYS A 121 -1.77 -23.65 -23.16
C LYS A 121 -1.66 -25.15 -23.42
N TYR A 122 -0.44 -25.65 -23.58
CA TYR A 122 -0.16 -27.05 -23.86
C TYR A 122 0.14 -27.87 -22.59
N ASP A 123 -0.02 -27.31 -21.39
CA ASP A 123 0.21 -28.01 -20.11
C ASP A 123 1.60 -28.69 -20.04
N ILE A 124 2.64 -27.97 -20.50
CA ILE A 124 4.03 -28.42 -20.48
C ILE A 124 4.67 -27.97 -19.16
N ASN A 125 5.54 -28.79 -18.57
CA ASN A 125 6.24 -28.43 -17.33
C ASN A 125 7.09 -27.16 -17.51
N ILE A 126 6.67 -26.08 -16.85
CA ILE A 126 7.27 -24.75 -16.96
C ILE A 126 8.66 -24.65 -16.32
N ASP A 127 8.98 -25.50 -15.34
CA ASP A 127 10.28 -25.49 -14.68
C ASP A 127 11.43 -25.85 -15.64
N SER A 128 11.13 -26.62 -16.69
CA SER A 128 12.09 -26.96 -17.75
C SER A 128 12.54 -25.74 -18.58
N LEU A 129 11.76 -24.67 -18.55
CA LEU A 129 11.98 -23.46 -19.33
C LEU A 129 12.93 -22.47 -18.63
N HIS A 130 13.10 -22.56 -17.30
CA HIS A 130 13.88 -21.61 -16.49
C HIS A 130 15.30 -21.34 -17.02
N PRO A 131 16.11 -22.35 -17.42
CA PRO A 131 17.47 -22.10 -17.91
C PRO A 131 17.51 -21.24 -19.19
N PHE A 132 16.49 -21.37 -20.04
CA PHE A 132 16.41 -20.66 -21.31
C PHE A 132 15.87 -19.24 -21.15
N LEU A 133 15.06 -18.99 -20.12
CA LEU A 133 14.51 -17.67 -19.81
C LEU A 133 15.50 -16.76 -19.11
N HIS A 134 16.45 -17.31 -18.33
CA HIS A 134 17.45 -16.52 -17.61
C HIS A 134 18.11 -15.47 -18.51
N ASP A 135 18.59 -15.89 -19.68
CA ASP A 135 19.32 -15.00 -20.61
C ASP A 135 18.40 -13.97 -21.29
N ALA A 136 17.15 -14.33 -21.58
CA ALA A 136 16.17 -13.42 -22.18
C ALA A 136 15.75 -12.33 -21.19
N LEU A 137 15.47 -12.71 -19.94
CA LEU A 137 14.95 -11.83 -18.89
C LEU A 137 16.03 -10.91 -18.30
N ILE A 138 17.28 -11.37 -18.20
CA ILE A 138 18.39 -10.58 -17.62
C ILE A 138 19.15 -9.76 -18.69
N SER A 139 18.86 -9.96 -19.98
CA SER A 139 19.43 -9.12 -21.04
C SER A 139 19.22 -7.63 -20.74
N GLU A 140 20.23 -6.80 -21.02
CA GLU A 140 20.12 -5.34 -20.82
C GLU A 140 18.95 -4.75 -21.61
N GLU A 141 18.66 -5.30 -22.79
CA GLU A 141 17.54 -4.93 -23.64
C GLU A 141 16.18 -5.29 -23.01
N GLY A 142 16.05 -6.47 -22.40
CA GLY A 142 14.84 -6.91 -21.69
C GLY A 142 14.55 -6.08 -20.44
N LEU A 143 15.57 -5.85 -19.61
CA LEU A 143 15.45 -5.06 -18.39
C LEU A 143 15.20 -3.56 -18.65
N ALA A 144 15.73 -3.02 -19.76
CA ALA A 144 15.51 -1.63 -20.14
C ALA A 144 14.14 -1.40 -20.79
N SER A 145 13.63 -2.37 -21.55
CA SER A 145 12.34 -2.24 -22.25
C SER A 145 11.14 -2.35 -21.31
N ASN A 146 11.06 -3.40 -20.49
CA ASN A 146 9.95 -3.61 -19.58
C ASN A 146 10.36 -4.28 -18.25
N PRO A 147 10.96 -3.52 -17.31
CA PRO A 147 11.41 -4.06 -16.03
C PRO A 147 10.25 -4.56 -15.15
N LEU A 148 9.04 -4.01 -15.31
CA LEU A 148 7.87 -4.40 -14.53
C LEU A 148 7.36 -5.78 -14.95
N GLY A 149 7.26 -5.99 -16.26
CA GLY A 149 6.87 -7.28 -16.83
C GLY A 149 7.90 -8.38 -16.54
N VAL A 150 9.20 -8.08 -16.69
CA VAL A 150 10.28 -9.02 -16.32
C VAL A 150 10.18 -9.43 -14.86
N TYR A 151 9.95 -8.46 -13.96
CA TYR A 151 9.77 -8.74 -12.54
C TYR A 151 8.53 -9.60 -12.27
N ALA A 152 7.39 -9.27 -12.89
CA ALA A 152 6.13 -10.00 -12.71
C ALA A 152 6.23 -11.45 -13.20
N LEU A 153 6.83 -11.66 -14.38
CA LEU A 153 7.06 -13.00 -14.93
C LEU A 153 8.02 -13.81 -14.08
N ALA A 154 9.17 -13.22 -13.69
CA ALA A 154 10.13 -13.90 -12.84
C ALA A 154 9.51 -14.32 -11.50
N TRP A 155 8.63 -13.47 -10.93
CA TRP A 155 7.89 -13.81 -9.72
C TRP A 155 6.91 -14.97 -9.94
N ARG A 156 6.11 -14.91 -11.01
CA ARG A 156 5.13 -15.96 -11.36
C ARG A 156 5.79 -17.31 -11.57
N LEU A 157 6.98 -17.33 -12.16
CA LEU A 157 7.78 -18.53 -12.43
C LEU A 157 8.66 -18.96 -11.25
N ASN A 158 8.56 -18.30 -10.08
CA ASN A 158 9.41 -18.57 -8.92
C ASN A 158 10.93 -18.47 -9.21
N MET A 159 11.31 -17.65 -10.19
CA MET A 159 12.68 -17.31 -10.59
C MET A 159 13.20 -16.17 -9.71
N GLN A 160 13.65 -16.54 -8.50
CA GLN A 160 13.92 -15.58 -7.43
C GLN A 160 15.11 -14.64 -7.72
N GLU A 161 16.15 -15.12 -8.38
CA GLU A 161 17.34 -14.31 -8.66
C GLU A 161 17.05 -13.24 -9.71
N GLU A 162 16.27 -13.60 -10.72
CA GLU A 162 15.78 -12.77 -11.81
C GLU A 162 14.84 -11.70 -11.28
N ALA A 163 13.89 -12.07 -10.42
CA ALA A 163 13.00 -11.13 -9.76
C ALA A 163 13.77 -10.14 -8.87
N GLN A 164 14.82 -10.59 -8.18
CA GLN A 164 15.70 -9.71 -7.41
C GLN A 164 16.47 -8.73 -8.31
N LYS A 165 17.05 -9.20 -9.41
CA LYS A 165 17.76 -8.35 -10.38
C LYS A 165 16.81 -7.32 -11.00
N ALA A 166 15.63 -7.73 -11.47
CA ALA A 166 14.63 -6.85 -12.06
C ALA A 166 14.11 -5.80 -11.06
N SER A 167 13.95 -6.17 -9.78
CA SER A 167 13.49 -5.22 -8.74
C SER A 167 14.39 -4.00 -8.56
N ARG A 168 15.67 -4.08 -8.96
CA ARG A 168 16.59 -2.94 -8.91
C ARG A 168 16.21 -1.84 -9.91
N TYR A 169 15.60 -2.21 -11.03
CA TYR A 169 15.18 -1.28 -12.09
C TYR A 169 13.80 -0.65 -11.81
N LEU A 170 13.05 -1.16 -10.83
CA LEU A 170 11.69 -0.69 -10.48
C LEU A 170 11.65 0.48 -9.50
N HIS A 171 12.77 1.18 -9.35
CA HIS A 171 12.81 2.32 -8.45
C HIS A 171 11.92 3.48 -8.93
N SER A 172 12.03 3.85 -10.21
CA SER A 172 11.34 5.02 -10.80
C SER A 172 9.84 4.83 -10.99
N VAL A 173 9.34 3.60 -10.89
CA VAL A 173 7.93 3.26 -11.09
C VAL A 173 7.08 3.86 -9.97
N ASP A 174 5.93 4.45 -10.25
CA ASP A 174 4.99 4.87 -9.21
C ASP A 174 4.06 3.71 -8.83
N LEU A 175 4.26 3.13 -7.64
CA LEU A 175 3.39 2.05 -7.14
C LEU A 175 2.04 2.56 -6.62
N ASN A 176 1.81 3.87 -6.56
CA ASN A 176 0.51 4.40 -6.17
C ASN A 176 -0.48 4.42 -7.34
N ASP A 177 0.01 4.36 -8.58
CA ASP A 177 -0.82 4.29 -9.78
C ASP A 177 -1.61 2.97 -9.81
N GLU A 178 -2.93 3.09 -9.93
CA GLU A 178 -3.83 1.93 -10.00
C GLU A 178 -3.60 1.10 -11.26
N ALA A 179 -3.21 1.72 -12.38
CA ALA A 179 -2.91 0.99 -13.61
C ALA A 179 -1.71 0.04 -13.41
N VAL A 180 -0.63 0.54 -12.79
CA VAL A 180 0.58 -0.23 -12.49
C VAL A 180 0.30 -1.37 -11.51
N LYS A 181 -0.53 -1.12 -10.48
CA LYS A 181 -0.93 -2.17 -9.52
C LYS A 181 -1.70 -3.29 -10.21
N GLN A 182 -2.69 -2.93 -11.03
CA GLN A 182 -3.52 -3.91 -11.74
C GLN A 182 -2.68 -4.73 -12.73
N ASP A 183 -1.81 -4.06 -13.50
CA ASP A 183 -0.92 -4.71 -14.45
C ASP A 183 0.02 -5.70 -13.75
N LEU A 184 0.69 -5.28 -12.68
CA LEU A 184 1.60 -6.13 -11.91
C LEU A 184 0.89 -7.35 -11.32
N VAL A 185 -0.28 -7.16 -10.69
CA VAL A 185 -1.04 -8.27 -10.08
C VAL A 185 -1.56 -9.23 -11.16
N SER A 186 -1.99 -8.72 -12.32
CA SER A 186 -2.46 -9.56 -13.42
C SER A 186 -1.36 -10.42 -14.03
N GLN A 187 -0.15 -9.86 -14.20
CA GLN A 187 0.98 -10.58 -14.81
C GLN A 187 1.66 -11.54 -13.82
N SER A 188 1.80 -11.13 -12.55
CA SER A 188 2.41 -11.97 -11.52
C SER A 188 1.47 -13.05 -10.96
N GLY A 189 0.16 -12.87 -11.13
CA GLY A 189 -0.88 -13.79 -10.65
C GLY A 189 -1.15 -13.70 -9.14
N ASP A 190 -0.39 -12.91 -8.38
CA ASP A 190 -0.50 -12.81 -6.93
C ASP A 190 -0.19 -11.41 -6.40
N LEU A 191 -0.85 -11.03 -5.30
CA LEU A 191 -0.61 -9.77 -4.59
C LEU A 191 0.77 -9.76 -3.88
N SER A 192 1.35 -10.94 -3.62
CA SER A 192 2.65 -11.08 -2.94
C SER A 192 3.79 -10.34 -3.66
N ALA A 193 3.78 -10.29 -4.99
CA ALA A 193 4.75 -9.54 -5.79
C ALA A 193 4.70 -8.04 -5.50
N LEU A 194 3.49 -7.46 -5.48
CA LEU A 194 3.29 -6.04 -5.14
C LEU A 194 3.74 -5.75 -3.70
N LEU A 195 3.40 -6.64 -2.76
CA LEU A 195 3.78 -6.49 -1.36
C LEU A 195 5.31 -6.56 -1.16
N ALA A 196 6.01 -7.41 -1.91
CA ALA A 196 7.47 -7.51 -1.84
C ALA A 196 8.16 -6.23 -2.34
N LEU A 197 7.65 -5.61 -3.41
CA LEU A 197 8.14 -4.29 -3.86
C LEU A 197 7.82 -3.18 -2.85
N TRP A 198 6.63 -3.21 -2.25
CA TRP A 198 6.26 -2.24 -1.23
C TRP A 198 7.14 -2.35 0.02
N ASP A 199 7.37 -3.57 0.49
CA ASP A 199 8.27 -3.85 1.61
C ASP A 199 9.70 -3.37 1.33
N LEU A 200 10.21 -3.58 0.11
CA LEU A 200 11.50 -3.03 -0.31
C LEU A 200 11.54 -1.50 -0.20
N ARG A 201 10.49 -0.78 -0.62
CA ARG A 201 10.42 0.68 -0.48
C ARG A 201 10.41 1.14 0.97
N VAL A 202 9.64 0.45 1.82
CA VAL A 202 9.59 0.76 3.25
C VAL A 202 10.96 0.53 3.90
N ARG A 203 11.63 -0.58 3.58
CA ARG A 203 12.98 -0.87 4.09
C ARG A 203 14.01 0.15 3.62
N ARG A 204 13.97 0.56 2.34
CA ARG A 204 14.83 1.63 1.80
C ARG A 204 14.59 2.96 2.51
N GLY A 205 13.32 3.33 2.74
CA GLY A 205 12.96 4.54 3.48
C GLY A 205 13.55 4.56 4.90
N ARG A 206 13.38 3.48 5.66
CA ARG A 206 13.95 3.36 7.02
C ARG A 206 15.48 3.40 7.02
N ALA A 207 16.11 2.72 6.06
CA ALA A 207 17.57 2.72 5.93
C ALA A 207 18.11 4.13 5.61
N LEU A 208 17.40 4.86 4.73
CA LEU A 208 17.73 6.24 4.38
C LEU A 208 17.61 7.17 5.60
N ASP A 209 16.53 7.06 6.39
CA ASP A 209 16.37 7.82 7.62
C ASP A 209 17.50 7.53 8.63
N GLY A 210 17.95 6.27 8.70
CA GLY A 210 19.12 5.87 9.49
C GLY A 210 20.42 6.52 9.01
N ILE A 211 20.66 6.56 7.70
CA ILE A 211 21.84 7.22 7.11
C ILE A 211 21.82 8.73 7.38
N VAL A 212 20.68 9.39 7.15
CA VAL A 212 20.49 10.82 7.43
C VAL A 212 20.67 11.11 8.92
N GLY A 213 20.13 10.26 9.80
CA GLY A 213 20.28 10.38 11.25
C GLY A 213 21.73 10.21 11.72
N ALA A 214 22.48 9.28 11.13
CA ALA A 214 23.88 9.01 11.48
C ALA A 214 24.85 10.14 11.04
N ILE A 215 24.52 10.87 9.98
CA ILE A 215 25.25 12.08 9.56
C ILE A 215 25.12 13.20 10.62
N GLY A 216 24.00 13.23 11.34
CA GLY A 216 23.74 14.14 12.46
C GLY A 216 23.43 15.57 12.02
N PHE A 217 22.47 16.21 12.70
CA PHE A 217 22.12 17.63 12.47
C PHE A 217 23.24 18.61 12.88
N ALA A 218 24.19 18.19 13.71
CA ALA A 218 25.22 19.04 14.30
C ALA A 218 26.35 19.44 13.34
N SER A 219 26.46 18.81 12.17
CA SER A 219 27.53 19.05 11.19
C SER A 219 27.06 19.82 9.94
N VAL A 220 25.79 20.27 9.90
CA VAL A 220 25.19 20.99 8.75
C VAL A 220 25.49 22.50 8.75
N LEU A 221 26.10 23.05 9.80
CA LEU A 221 26.55 24.45 9.82
C LEU A 221 27.88 24.61 9.05
N CYS A 222 27.83 24.45 7.74
CA CYS A 222 28.91 24.84 6.84
C CYS A 222 28.82 26.36 6.60
N GLY A 223 29.91 27.09 6.87
CA GLY A 223 30.00 28.56 6.76
C GLY A 223 29.80 29.16 5.34
N GLY A 224 29.37 28.37 4.37
CA GLY A 224 28.94 28.81 3.03
C GLY A 224 27.43 29.02 2.89
N HIS A 225 26.61 28.51 3.82
CA HIS A 225 25.15 28.73 3.83
C HIS A 225 24.75 29.74 4.91
N GLN A 226 25.33 30.94 4.83
CA GLN A 226 25.02 32.00 5.78
C GLN A 226 23.66 32.68 5.50
N TYR A 227 22.83 32.15 4.58
CA TYR A 227 21.61 32.82 4.12
C TYR A 227 20.46 31.89 3.67
N ILE A 228 20.17 30.79 4.36
CA ILE A 228 18.84 30.14 4.22
C ILE A 228 18.34 29.64 5.58
N HIS A 229 17.27 30.24 6.09
CA HIS A 229 16.62 29.94 7.38
C HIS A 229 15.90 28.57 7.46
N ASN A 230 16.14 27.62 6.54
CA ASN A 230 15.32 26.40 6.41
C ASN A 230 16.13 25.10 6.49
N LEU A 231 16.42 24.67 7.72
CA LEU A 231 17.02 23.36 8.07
C LEU A 231 16.31 22.17 7.39
N GLN A 232 15.00 22.28 7.18
CA GLN A 232 14.18 21.25 6.50
C GLN A 232 14.52 21.08 5.02
N ALA A 233 14.89 22.17 4.33
CA ALA A 233 15.22 22.12 2.91
C ALA A 233 16.57 21.42 2.66
N GLU A 234 17.54 21.61 3.56
CA GLU A 234 18.84 20.94 3.48
C GLU A 234 18.74 19.44 3.79
N VAL A 235 17.95 19.05 4.80
CA VAL A 235 17.70 17.63 5.08
C VAL A 235 16.99 16.95 3.91
N ALA A 236 16.02 17.62 3.30
CA ALA A 236 15.35 17.10 2.11
C ALA A 236 16.31 16.95 0.91
N SER A 237 17.19 17.93 0.68
CA SER A 237 18.21 17.87 -0.37
C SER A 237 19.23 16.75 -0.15
N LEU A 238 19.69 16.58 1.09
CA LEU A 238 20.61 15.49 1.46
C LEU A 238 19.94 14.13 1.34
N ARG A 239 18.68 14.03 1.75
CA ARG A 239 17.86 12.82 1.58
C ARG A 239 17.69 12.46 0.11
N ASN A 240 17.38 13.43 -0.75
CA ASN A 240 17.23 13.21 -2.19
C ASN A 240 18.56 12.82 -2.86
N SER A 241 19.66 13.48 -2.50
CA SER A 241 21.00 13.15 -3.03
C SER A 241 21.46 11.75 -2.60
N ALA A 242 21.19 11.39 -1.35
CA ALA A 242 21.46 10.05 -0.82
C ALA A 242 20.61 8.99 -1.53
N TRP A 243 19.33 9.31 -1.74
CA TRP A 243 18.39 8.47 -2.45
C TRP A 243 18.82 8.22 -3.90
N GLU A 244 19.21 9.25 -4.64
CA GLU A 244 19.74 9.14 -6.01
C GLU A 244 21.07 8.36 -6.07
N SER A 245 21.99 8.60 -5.13
CA SER A 245 23.30 7.91 -5.10
C SER A 245 23.19 6.42 -4.75
N LEU A 246 22.18 6.05 -3.97
CA LEU A 246 21.93 4.68 -3.51
C LEU A 246 20.98 3.91 -4.43
N GLN A 247 20.26 4.60 -5.32
CA GLN A 247 19.30 4.01 -6.26
C GLN A 247 19.67 4.30 -7.71
N ALA A 248 20.67 3.55 -8.17
CA ALA A 248 20.82 3.19 -9.57
C ALA A 248 20.76 1.64 -9.64
N PRO A 249 20.46 1.04 -10.80
CA PRO A 249 20.46 -0.42 -10.99
C PRO A 249 21.76 -1.09 -10.47
N PHE A 250 22.84 -0.29 -10.40
CA PHE A 250 24.03 -0.53 -9.60
C PHE A 250 24.32 0.73 -8.76
N PRO A 251 24.49 0.63 -7.43
CA PRO A 251 24.79 1.80 -6.61
C PRO A 251 26.08 2.47 -7.11
N VAL A 252 26.04 3.79 -7.35
CA VAL A 252 27.21 4.56 -7.80
C VAL A 252 28.31 4.56 -6.73
N CYS A 253 27.93 4.27 -5.48
CA CYS A 253 28.81 4.24 -4.33
C CYS A 253 28.64 2.93 -3.56
N SER A 254 29.71 2.16 -3.42
CA SER A 254 29.76 0.96 -2.54
C SER A 254 30.43 1.24 -1.19
N ASP A 255 31.06 2.41 -1.05
CA ASP A 255 31.76 2.86 0.16
C ASP A 255 31.33 4.28 0.53
N ALA A 256 31.28 4.57 1.84
CA ALA A 256 31.04 5.90 2.38
C ALA A 256 32.00 6.95 1.79
N SER A 257 33.23 6.56 1.42
CA SER A 257 34.19 7.49 0.81
C SER A 257 33.82 7.93 -0.62
N GLN A 258 32.99 7.15 -1.33
CA GLN A 258 32.45 7.47 -2.65
C GLN A 258 31.11 8.21 -2.52
N PHE A 259 30.31 7.86 -1.52
CA PHE A 259 29.01 8.49 -1.23
C PHE A 259 29.12 10.01 -1.07
N PHE A 260 30.14 10.49 -0.35
CA PHE A 260 30.40 11.93 -0.18
C PHE A 260 31.06 12.62 -1.38
N ARG A 261 31.51 11.86 -2.40
CA ARG A 261 32.13 12.40 -3.62
C ARG A 261 31.13 12.62 -4.76
N THR A 262 30.07 11.83 -4.82
CA THR A 262 28.98 11.97 -5.81
C THR A 262 27.95 12.99 -5.40
N SER A 263 27.78 13.20 -4.09
CA SER A 263 26.94 14.25 -3.54
C SER A 263 27.69 15.58 -3.52
N CYS A 264 26.98 16.69 -3.81
CA CYS A 264 27.42 18.08 -3.95
C CYS A 264 28.72 18.46 -3.18
N GLY A 265 29.54 19.40 -3.68
CA GLY A 265 30.82 19.83 -3.07
C GLY A 265 30.81 20.14 -1.56
N ASN A 266 29.64 20.42 -0.97
CA ASN A 266 29.43 20.56 0.48
C ASN A 266 29.49 19.23 1.27
N CYS A 267 29.14 18.10 0.68
CA CYS A 267 29.23 16.77 1.28
C CYS A 267 30.69 16.31 1.51
N ILE A 268 31.62 16.79 0.68
CA ILE A 268 33.06 16.61 0.86
C ILE A 268 33.55 17.32 2.13
N ASN A 269 33.04 18.53 2.41
CA ASN A 269 33.35 19.25 3.65
C ASN A 269 32.70 18.59 4.86
N MET A 270 31.48 18.05 4.72
CA MET A 270 30.78 17.30 5.77
C MET A 270 31.55 16.03 6.18
N ARG A 271 32.13 15.31 5.22
CA ARG A 271 33.04 14.17 5.49
C ARG A 271 34.20 14.54 6.41
N ARG A 272 34.73 15.77 6.32
CA ARG A 272 35.82 16.24 7.19
C ARG A 272 35.37 16.56 8.63
N SER A 273 34.07 16.69 8.86
CA SER A 273 33.48 17.01 10.17
C SER A 273 33.01 15.77 10.95
N LEU A 274 33.05 14.57 10.35
CA LEU A 274 32.60 13.33 10.97
C LEU A 274 33.76 12.61 11.67
N ASN A 275 33.51 12.11 12.87
CA ASN A 275 34.49 11.31 13.62
C ASN A 275 34.59 9.88 13.05
N ASP A 276 35.72 9.19 13.28
CA ASP A 276 35.96 7.83 12.76
C ASP A 276 34.88 6.80 13.18
N ALA A 277 34.31 6.94 14.38
CA ALA A 277 33.20 6.11 14.84
C ALA A 277 31.92 6.34 14.03
N GLN A 278 31.62 7.59 13.67
CA GLN A 278 30.46 7.94 12.86
C GLN A 278 30.64 7.48 11.40
N LEU A 279 31.86 7.62 10.86
CA LEU A 279 32.20 7.10 9.53
C LEU A 279 32.08 5.58 9.46
N THR A 280 32.49 4.86 10.51
CA THR A 280 32.36 3.40 10.59
C THR A 280 30.90 2.96 10.66
N ASN A 281 30.08 3.66 11.46
CA ASN A 281 28.64 3.44 11.51
C ASN A 281 27.97 3.72 10.15
N LEU A 282 28.30 4.83 9.51
CA LEU A 282 27.79 5.18 8.18
C LEU A 282 28.16 4.16 7.11
N ARG A 283 29.39 3.63 7.14
CA ARG A 283 29.79 2.52 6.27
C ARG A 283 28.90 1.30 6.47
N GLY A 284 28.66 0.91 7.73
CA GLY A 284 27.75 -0.20 8.05
C GLY A 284 26.32 0.01 7.55
N LEU A 285 25.80 1.24 7.66
CA LEU A 285 24.45 1.57 7.18
C LEU A 285 24.34 1.59 5.65
N ILE A 286 25.37 2.10 4.96
CA ILE A 286 25.42 2.13 3.49
C ILE A 286 25.55 0.72 2.92
N THR A 287 26.40 -0.14 3.52
CA THR A 287 26.56 -1.53 3.07
C THR A 287 25.33 -2.38 3.38
N ALA A 288 24.59 -2.07 4.45
CA ALA A 288 23.34 -2.73 4.80
C ALA A 288 22.11 -2.17 4.03
N PHE A 289 22.29 -1.21 3.11
CA PHE A 289 21.17 -0.61 2.40
C PHE A 289 20.42 -1.64 1.54
N PRO A 290 19.09 -1.77 1.68
CA PRO A 290 18.31 -2.78 0.94
C PRO A 290 18.31 -2.53 -0.57
N GLN A 291 18.96 -3.40 -1.33
CA GLN A 291 19.08 -3.29 -2.79
C GLN A 291 18.03 -4.10 -3.56
N THR A 292 17.58 -5.24 -3.04
CA THR A 292 16.69 -6.18 -3.74
C THR A 292 15.51 -6.60 -2.86
N ILE A 293 14.44 -7.08 -3.50
CA ILE A 293 13.29 -7.67 -2.82
C ILE A 293 13.66 -8.94 -2.03
N THR A 294 12.82 -9.29 -1.07
CA THR A 294 12.84 -10.60 -0.40
C THR A 294 11.75 -11.48 -1.01
N CYS A 295 12.14 -12.48 -1.81
CA CYS A 295 11.19 -13.35 -2.54
C CYS A 295 10.40 -14.28 -1.63
N LYS A 296 10.90 -14.56 -0.41
CA LYS A 296 10.12 -15.17 0.66
C LYS A 296 9.53 -14.04 1.49
N LEU A 297 8.21 -13.85 1.43
CA LEU A 297 7.53 -13.19 2.54
C LEU A 297 7.86 -13.98 3.81
N PRO A 298 8.09 -13.30 4.95
CA PRO A 298 8.34 -13.99 6.21
C PRO A 298 7.24 -15.04 6.40
N PRO A 299 7.60 -16.29 6.74
CA PRO A 299 6.60 -17.32 6.92
C PRO A 299 5.58 -16.82 7.95
N THR A 300 4.29 -16.90 7.61
CA THR A 300 3.17 -16.60 8.52
C THR A 300 3.02 -17.66 9.62
N SER A 301 3.99 -18.57 9.72
CA SER A 301 4.19 -19.49 10.84
C SER A 301 5.64 -19.34 11.34
N PRO A 302 5.86 -19.31 12.66
CA PRO A 302 7.22 -19.29 13.18
C PRO A 302 7.95 -20.57 12.75
N PRO A 303 9.26 -20.49 12.42
CA PRO A 303 10.04 -21.68 12.13
C PRO A 303 10.11 -22.55 13.40
N ASN A 304 9.69 -23.80 13.26
CA ASN A 304 9.99 -24.83 14.24
C ASN A 304 11.50 -25.05 14.25
N THR A 305 12.18 -24.52 15.26
CA THR A 305 13.52 -24.97 15.65
C THR A 305 13.45 -25.36 17.11
N SER A 306 13.33 -26.66 17.32
CA SER A 306 13.73 -27.30 18.57
C SER A 306 15.25 -27.15 18.73
N ASP A 307 15.63 -26.83 19.97
CA ASP A 307 16.90 -27.10 20.64
C ASP A 307 17.71 -25.84 21.02
N ASP A 308 17.52 -25.53 22.31
CA ASP A 308 18.47 -25.03 23.31
C ASP A 308 18.92 -23.56 23.34
N ALA A 309 18.29 -22.88 24.30
CA ALA A 309 18.92 -22.01 25.30
C ALA A 309 19.56 -20.70 24.83
N VAL A 310 18.73 -19.69 24.53
CA VAL A 310 19.10 -18.28 24.75
C VAL A 310 17.93 -17.53 25.39
N SER A 311 18.18 -17.06 26.61
CA SER A 311 17.42 -16.09 27.42
C SER A 311 16.29 -15.37 26.69
N GLU A 312 15.04 -15.67 27.05
CA GLU A 312 13.87 -14.87 26.68
C GLU A 312 14.10 -13.40 27.05
N LYS A 313 14.23 -12.54 26.05
CA LYS A 313 13.85 -11.13 26.21
C LYS A 313 12.36 -11.04 25.90
N PRO A 314 11.57 -10.35 26.74
CA PRO A 314 10.13 -10.30 26.57
C PRO A 314 9.80 -9.65 25.22
N THR A 315 8.88 -10.28 24.51
CA THR A 315 8.28 -9.78 23.26
C THR A 315 7.86 -8.34 23.50
N ALA A 316 8.57 -7.39 22.88
CA ALA A 316 8.17 -6.00 22.89
C ALA A 316 6.87 -5.91 22.09
N THR A 317 5.75 -6.01 22.80
CA THR A 317 4.47 -5.47 22.36
C THR A 317 4.76 -4.06 21.82
N LEU A 318 4.41 -3.77 20.57
CA LEU A 318 4.33 -2.40 20.06
C LEU A 318 3.38 -1.63 20.97
N ARG A 319 3.91 -1.08 22.06
CA ARG A 319 3.21 -0.11 22.89
C ARG A 319 3.37 1.19 22.15
N GLU A 320 2.28 1.68 21.57
CA GLU A 320 2.20 3.07 21.16
C GLU A 320 2.63 3.93 22.35
N ASN A 321 3.40 4.99 22.09
CA ASN A 321 3.68 5.94 23.13
C ASN A 321 2.38 6.69 23.42
N ILE A 322 1.66 6.22 24.44
CA ILE A 322 0.39 6.79 24.92
C ILE A 322 0.58 8.25 25.36
N TYR A 323 1.78 8.61 25.80
CA TYR A 323 2.12 9.93 26.29
C TYR A 323 2.62 10.83 25.17
N THR A 324 1.70 11.27 24.33
CA THR A 324 1.93 12.35 23.37
C THR A 324 1.41 13.67 23.91
N ILE A 325 2.00 14.78 23.47
CA ILE A 325 1.56 16.13 23.84
C ILE A 325 0.07 16.34 23.51
N PRO A 326 -0.46 15.92 22.34
CA PRO A 326 -1.90 15.96 22.06
C PRO A 326 -2.76 15.24 23.09
N ASN A 327 -2.42 13.99 23.45
CA ASN A 327 -3.19 13.21 24.43
C ASN A 327 -3.16 13.83 25.84
N PHE A 328 -2.05 14.48 26.19
CA PHE A 328 -1.95 15.19 27.46
C PHE A 328 -2.88 16.41 27.48
N LEU A 329 -2.94 17.17 26.38
CA LEU A 329 -3.83 18.34 26.25
C LEU A 329 -5.32 17.96 26.28
N THR A 330 -5.71 16.83 25.68
CA THR A 330 -7.10 16.34 25.79
C THR A 330 -7.42 15.80 27.18
N ALA A 331 -6.46 15.16 27.86
CA ALA A 331 -6.62 14.77 29.26
C ALA A 331 -6.81 15.96 30.20
N THR A 332 -6.04 17.05 30.02
CA THR A 332 -6.20 18.28 30.83
C THR A 332 -7.56 18.93 30.57
N ARG A 333 -8.11 18.86 29.35
CA ARG A 333 -9.48 19.32 29.04
C ARG A 333 -10.56 18.54 29.80
N ILE A 334 -10.45 17.22 29.84
CA ILE A 334 -11.39 16.37 30.59
C ILE A 334 -11.36 16.72 32.08
N LEU A 335 -10.18 16.95 32.64
CA LEU A 335 -10.02 17.37 34.04
C LEU A 335 -10.52 18.81 34.29
N ALA A 336 -10.48 19.68 33.28
CA ALA A 336 -11.02 21.03 33.39
C ALA A 336 -12.56 21.07 33.40
N CYS A 337 -13.24 20.07 32.81
CA CYS A 337 -14.71 20.00 32.77
C CYS A 337 -15.37 20.10 34.16
N PRO A 338 -15.04 19.27 35.17
CA PRO A 338 -15.65 19.39 36.50
C PRO A 338 -15.39 20.74 37.15
N VAL A 339 -14.21 21.35 36.93
CA VAL A 339 -13.89 22.69 37.44
C VAL A 339 -14.76 23.74 36.77
N LEU A 340 -14.97 23.64 35.47
CA LEU A 340 -15.88 24.49 34.71
C LEU A 340 -17.34 24.33 35.17
N GLY A 341 -17.78 23.10 35.45
CA GLY A 341 -19.12 22.86 35.98
C GLY A 341 -19.31 23.47 37.37
N TYR A 342 -18.30 23.35 38.22
CA TYR A 342 -18.28 23.93 39.56
C TYR A 342 -18.28 25.46 39.53
N SER A 343 -17.51 26.08 38.65
CA SER A 343 -17.46 27.55 38.52
C SER A 343 -18.81 28.13 38.05
N ILE A 344 -19.48 27.46 37.10
CA ILE A 344 -20.84 27.82 36.68
C ILE A 344 -21.83 27.68 37.85
N ALA A 345 -21.71 26.62 38.66
CA ALA A 345 -22.61 26.38 39.79
C ALA A 345 -22.46 27.45 40.89
N ILE A 346 -21.27 28.00 41.09
CA ILE A 346 -21.00 29.09 42.04
C ILE A 346 -21.31 30.48 41.45
N GLY A 347 -21.49 30.58 40.13
CA GLY A 347 -21.72 31.84 39.43
C GLY A 347 -20.44 32.62 39.11
N ASP A 348 -19.27 31.97 39.19
CA ASP A 348 -17.99 32.55 38.75
C ASP A 348 -17.83 32.35 37.23
N PHE A 349 -18.48 33.24 36.47
CA PHE A 349 -18.49 33.19 35.01
C PHE A 349 -17.16 33.67 34.40
N GLU A 350 -16.37 34.46 35.11
CA GLU A 350 -15.02 34.87 34.64
C GLU A 350 -14.10 33.65 34.54
N LEU A 351 -14.08 32.80 35.58
CA LEU A 351 -13.32 31.55 35.55
C LEU A 351 -13.92 30.55 34.55
N ALA A 352 -15.26 30.44 34.50
CA ALA A 352 -15.94 29.54 33.56
C ALA A 352 -15.63 29.86 32.09
N SER A 353 -15.69 31.14 31.72
CA SER A 353 -15.38 31.60 30.36
C SER A 353 -13.89 31.42 30.02
N GLY A 354 -12.99 31.66 30.98
CA GLY A 354 -11.56 31.38 30.83
C GLY A 354 -11.27 29.89 30.57
N LEU A 355 -11.89 29.00 31.34
CA LEU A 355 -11.78 27.55 31.14
C LEU A 355 -12.38 27.09 29.81
N LEU A 356 -13.47 27.73 29.37
CA LEU A 356 -14.11 27.43 28.09
C LEU A 356 -13.22 27.84 26.90
N VAL A 357 -12.60 29.02 26.96
CA VAL A 357 -11.60 29.47 25.97
C VAL A 357 -10.38 28.56 25.98
N TYR A 358 -9.91 28.15 27.16
CA TYR A 358 -8.83 27.18 27.29
C TYR A 358 -9.17 25.84 26.62
N ALA A 359 -10.38 25.31 26.84
CA ALA A 359 -10.83 24.08 26.20
C ALA A 359 -10.85 24.19 24.66
N ALA A 360 -11.37 25.30 24.12
CA ALA A 360 -11.40 25.54 22.67
C ALA A 360 -9.99 25.74 22.08
N ALA A 361 -9.11 26.47 22.76
CA ALA A 361 -7.75 26.71 22.30
C ALA A 361 -6.91 25.42 22.32
N THR A 362 -7.08 24.58 23.35
CA THR A 362 -6.36 23.30 23.43
C THR A 362 -6.80 22.32 22.34
N ASP A 363 -8.07 22.31 21.92
CA ASP A 363 -8.60 21.47 20.83
C ASP A 363 -8.08 21.84 19.44
N LEU A 364 -7.93 23.14 19.21
CA LEU A 364 -7.29 23.59 17.98
C LEU A 364 -5.79 23.27 18.00
N LEU A 365 -5.14 23.38 19.16
CA LEU A 365 -3.71 23.17 19.32
C LEU A 365 -3.33 21.70 19.21
N ASP A 366 -4.03 20.78 19.87
CA ASP A 366 -3.75 19.35 19.79
C ASP A 366 -4.04 18.78 18.39
N GLY A 367 -5.13 19.20 17.75
CA GLY A 367 -5.47 18.85 16.37
C GLY A 367 -4.50 19.45 15.35
N TRP A 368 -3.93 20.63 15.62
CA TRP A 368 -2.85 21.21 14.81
C TRP A 368 -1.52 20.47 15.01
N LEU A 369 -1.14 20.17 16.26
CA LEU A 369 0.07 19.42 16.61
C LEU A 369 0.04 18.01 16.01
N ALA A 370 -1.08 17.30 16.13
CA ALA A 370 -1.26 15.96 15.58
C ALA A 370 -1.07 15.94 14.05
N ARG A 371 -1.63 16.92 13.33
CA ARG A 371 -1.50 17.04 11.86
C ARG A 371 -0.12 17.51 11.40
N ARG A 372 0.50 18.45 12.12
CA ARG A 372 1.79 19.03 11.74
C ARG A 372 2.97 18.10 12.02
N PHE A 373 2.87 17.32 13.10
CA PHE A 373 3.95 16.44 13.57
C PHE A 373 3.63 14.94 13.41
N ASN A 374 2.52 14.59 12.76
CA ASN A 374 2.07 13.21 12.53
C ASN A 374 1.99 12.37 13.83
N MET A 375 1.59 13.00 14.94
CA MET A 375 1.54 12.43 16.30
C MET A 375 0.18 11.80 16.62
N GLY A 376 -0.48 11.17 15.65
CA GLY A 376 -1.74 10.47 15.87
C GLY A 376 -1.54 9.21 16.72
N THR A 377 -2.39 8.99 17.71
CA THR A 377 -2.39 7.76 18.52
C THR A 377 -3.78 7.14 18.57
N VAL A 378 -3.85 5.83 18.82
CA VAL A 378 -5.13 5.14 19.01
C VAL A 378 -5.86 5.59 20.27
N LEU A 379 -5.13 6.07 21.29
CA LEU A 379 -5.77 6.67 22.46
C LEU A 379 -6.44 8.01 22.11
N GLY A 380 -5.75 8.87 21.34
CA GLY A 380 -6.28 10.18 20.93
C GLY A 380 -7.59 10.07 20.16
N THR A 381 -7.70 9.11 19.22
CA THR A 381 -8.95 8.90 18.45
C THR A 381 -10.18 8.53 19.30
N ILE A 382 -9.98 8.14 20.56
CA ILE A 382 -11.05 7.83 21.52
C ILE A 382 -11.20 8.94 22.56
N LEU A 383 -10.07 9.53 22.98
CA LEU A 383 -10.04 10.57 23.99
C LEU A 383 -10.64 11.88 23.47
N ASP A 384 -10.43 12.23 22.21
CA ASP A 384 -10.94 13.47 21.61
C ASP A 384 -12.49 13.48 21.59
N PRO A 385 -13.20 12.45 21.05
CA PRO A 385 -14.66 12.40 21.12
C PRO A 385 -15.20 12.30 22.56
N ALA A 386 -14.45 11.69 23.48
CA ALA A 386 -14.85 11.59 24.87
C ALA A 386 -14.76 12.94 25.59
N ALA A 387 -13.71 13.72 25.32
CA ALA A 387 -13.53 15.06 25.87
C ALA A 387 -14.63 16.02 25.40
N ASP A 388 -14.99 15.97 24.11
CA ASP A 388 -16.09 16.77 23.56
C ASP A 388 -17.43 16.45 24.24
N LYS A 389 -17.72 15.16 24.46
CA LYS A 389 -18.92 14.75 25.19
C LYS A 389 -18.89 15.16 26.65
N ALA A 390 -17.75 15.04 27.32
CA ALA A 390 -17.61 15.50 28.70
C ALA A 390 -17.87 17.00 28.82
N LEU A 391 -17.34 17.81 27.91
CA LEU A 391 -17.54 19.26 27.88
C LEU A 391 -19.00 19.62 27.62
N MET A 392 -19.62 19.04 26.59
CA MET A 392 -21.01 19.33 26.24
C MET A 392 -22.01 18.88 27.31
N THR A 393 -21.80 17.70 27.90
CA THR A 393 -22.66 17.20 28.99
C THR A 393 -22.53 18.06 30.24
N THR A 394 -21.31 18.44 30.62
CA THR A 394 -21.07 19.30 31.78
C THR A 394 -21.75 20.65 31.61
N LEU A 395 -21.53 21.34 30.48
CA LEU A 395 -22.16 22.62 30.17
C LEU A 395 -23.69 22.53 30.21
N THR A 396 -24.26 21.51 29.54
CA THR A 396 -25.72 21.36 29.47
C THR A 396 -26.34 21.15 30.85
N VAL A 397 -25.72 20.31 31.69
CA VAL A 397 -26.23 20.00 33.03
C VAL A 397 -26.10 21.21 33.96
N THR A 398 -24.94 21.88 33.98
CA THR A 398 -24.70 22.98 34.94
C THR A 398 -25.47 24.24 34.57
N LEU A 399 -25.61 24.55 33.28
CA LEU A 399 -26.41 25.70 32.81
C LEU A 399 -27.91 25.46 33.00
N ALA A 400 -28.40 24.23 32.84
CA ALA A 400 -29.78 23.89 33.15
C ALA A 400 -30.07 23.93 34.65
N ALA A 401 -29.14 23.42 35.47
CA ALA A 401 -29.24 23.50 36.93
C ALA A 401 -29.22 24.96 37.44
N GLY A 402 -28.44 25.83 36.79
CA GLY A 402 -28.40 27.27 37.05
C GLY A 402 -29.60 28.06 36.49
N GLY A 403 -30.57 27.39 35.84
CA GLY A 403 -31.77 28.02 35.28
C GLY A 403 -31.54 28.88 34.03
N MET A 404 -30.32 28.89 33.46
CA MET A 404 -29.97 29.67 32.27
C MET A 404 -30.47 29.03 30.97
N ILE A 405 -30.69 27.71 30.99
CA ILE A 405 -31.26 26.95 29.87
C ILE A 405 -32.50 26.20 30.36
N PRO A 406 -33.61 26.20 29.59
CA PRO A 406 -34.82 25.49 29.98
C PRO A 406 -34.58 23.98 30.06
N ILE A 407 -35.03 23.35 31.16
CA ILE A 407 -34.88 21.91 31.43
C ILE A 407 -35.35 21.02 30.26
N PRO A 408 -36.47 21.31 29.57
CA PRO A 408 -36.89 20.53 28.40
C PRO A 408 -35.85 20.51 27.26
N LEU A 409 -35.17 21.63 27.01
CA LEU A 409 -34.13 21.71 25.99
C LEU A 409 -32.91 20.87 26.40
N ALA A 410 -32.49 20.97 27.66
CA ALA A 410 -31.41 20.16 28.21
C ALA A 410 -31.71 18.66 28.12
N ALA A 411 -32.95 18.25 28.41
CA ALA A 411 -33.39 16.86 28.29
C ALA A 411 -33.31 16.34 26.84
N ILE A 412 -33.71 17.16 25.86
CA ILE A 412 -33.61 16.80 24.43
C ILE A 412 -32.15 16.64 23.99
N ILE A 413 -31.27 17.58 24.39
CA ILE A 413 -29.84 17.54 24.06
C ILE A 413 -29.17 16.30 24.67
N LEU A 414 -29.34 16.09 25.98
CA LEU A 414 -28.74 14.95 26.70
C LEU A 414 -29.31 13.62 26.20
N GLY A 415 -30.62 13.51 25.99
CA GLY A 415 -31.25 12.30 25.49
C GLY A 415 -30.70 11.87 24.13
N ARG A 416 -30.53 12.82 23.21
CA ARG A 416 -29.93 12.59 21.88
C ARG A 416 -28.48 12.15 21.99
N ASP A 417 -27.69 12.81 22.82
CA ASP A 417 -26.26 12.49 23.00
C ASP A 417 -26.03 11.13 23.66
N VAL A 418 -26.87 10.76 24.63
CA VAL A 418 -26.88 9.43 25.24
C VAL A 418 -27.28 8.37 24.22
N ALA A 419 -28.33 8.59 23.42
CA ALA A 419 -28.75 7.66 22.39
C ALA A 419 -27.67 7.41 21.32
N LEU A 420 -26.97 8.46 20.86
CA LEU A 420 -25.86 8.33 19.93
C LEU A 420 -24.66 7.58 20.55
N SER A 421 -24.36 7.84 21.82
CA SER A 421 -23.28 7.16 22.54
C SER A 421 -23.56 5.66 22.70
N PHE A 422 -24.79 5.29 23.08
CA PHE A 422 -25.21 3.88 23.16
C PHE A 422 -25.17 3.21 21.79
N THR A 423 -25.61 3.90 20.74
CA THR A 423 -25.61 3.37 19.37
C THR A 423 -24.18 3.10 18.89
N ALA A 424 -23.25 4.02 19.12
CA ALA A 424 -21.83 3.84 18.80
C ALA A 424 -21.19 2.67 19.58
N PHE A 425 -21.49 2.59 20.89
CA PHE A 425 -21.03 1.49 21.74
C PHE A 425 -21.56 0.13 21.26
N TYR A 426 -22.85 0.07 20.94
CA TYR A 426 -23.51 -1.13 20.43
C TYR A 426 -22.92 -1.57 19.08
N TYR A 427 -22.74 -0.65 18.13
CA TYR A 427 -22.14 -0.96 16.83
C TYR A 427 -20.69 -1.43 16.93
N ARG A 428 -19.90 -0.84 17.84
CA ARG A 428 -18.54 -1.30 18.13
C ARG A 428 -18.52 -2.70 18.75
N TYR A 429 -19.47 -3.00 19.62
CA TYR A 429 -19.56 -4.33 20.25
C TYR A 429 -19.88 -5.43 19.22
N ILE A 430 -20.79 -5.16 18.27
CA ILE A 430 -21.17 -6.18 17.28
C ILE A 430 -20.12 -6.37 16.17
N SER A 431 -19.28 -5.37 15.90
CA SER A 431 -18.23 -5.44 14.87
C SER A 431 -16.97 -6.20 15.32
N LEU A 432 -16.85 -6.56 16.60
CA LEU A 432 -15.71 -7.32 17.12
C LEU A 432 -15.67 -8.76 16.59
N PRO A 433 -14.48 -9.27 16.18
CA PRO A 433 -14.32 -10.67 15.78
C PRO A 433 -14.53 -11.63 16.96
N PRO A 434 -15.11 -12.82 16.74
CA PRO A 434 -15.27 -13.82 17.80
C PRO A 434 -13.91 -14.28 18.36
N PRO A 435 -13.78 -14.64 19.66
CA PRO A 435 -14.78 -14.54 20.73
C PRO A 435 -15.01 -13.10 21.23
N LYS A 436 -16.27 -12.78 21.55
CA LYS A 436 -16.70 -11.47 22.08
C LYS A 436 -16.48 -11.44 23.59
N THR A 437 -15.35 -10.89 24.03
CA THR A 437 -14.98 -10.76 25.45
C THR A 437 -14.75 -9.30 25.83
N TRP A 438 -15.10 -8.92 27.07
CA TRP A 438 -14.89 -7.56 27.60
C TRP A 438 -13.43 -7.07 27.52
N ALA A 439 -12.46 -7.95 27.76
CA ALA A 439 -11.04 -7.62 27.63
C ALA A 439 -10.63 -7.21 26.20
N ARG A 440 -11.33 -7.73 25.19
CA ARG A 440 -11.08 -7.45 23.77
C ARG A 440 -11.79 -6.19 23.29
N TYR A 441 -12.94 -5.86 23.89
CA TYR A 441 -13.61 -4.58 23.69
C TYR A 441 -12.70 -3.39 24.09
N TRP A 442 -12.01 -3.54 25.22
CA TRP A 442 -11.02 -2.60 25.73
C TRP A 442 -9.60 -2.80 25.17
N ASN A 443 -9.40 -3.71 24.21
CA ASN A 443 -8.14 -3.84 23.49
C ASN A 443 -8.14 -2.89 22.29
N PHE A 444 -7.58 -1.71 22.51
CA PHE A 444 -7.61 -0.61 21.55
C PHE A 444 -6.73 -0.83 20.32
N SER A 445 -5.76 -1.75 20.36
CA SER A 445 -4.90 -2.05 19.22
C SER A 445 -5.61 -2.77 18.07
N LEU A 446 -6.89 -3.12 18.23
CA LEU A 446 -7.72 -3.69 17.16
C LEU A 446 -8.39 -2.54 16.39
N PRO A 447 -8.13 -2.39 15.07
CA PRO A 447 -8.73 -1.32 14.28
C PRO A 447 -10.26 -1.49 14.29
N SER A 448 -10.91 -0.63 15.06
CA SER A 448 -12.36 -0.54 15.13
C SER A 448 -12.80 0.29 13.92
N ALA A 449 -13.36 -0.39 12.91
CA ALA A 449 -14.05 0.17 11.74
C ALA A 449 -13.53 1.55 11.27
N GLU A 450 -12.75 1.57 10.19
CA GLU A 450 -12.45 2.81 9.46
C GLU A 450 -13.76 3.51 9.06
N VAL A 451 -14.16 4.52 9.80
CA VAL A 451 -15.15 5.48 9.33
C VAL A 451 -14.39 6.39 8.38
N HIS A 452 -14.38 6.06 7.10
CA HIS A 452 -13.78 6.93 6.10
C HIS A 452 -14.32 8.35 6.31
N PRO A 453 -13.47 9.36 6.53
CA PRO A 453 -13.91 10.75 6.45
C PRO A 453 -14.36 10.93 5.01
N THR A 454 -15.68 10.96 4.78
CA THR A 454 -16.21 11.23 3.45
C THR A 454 -15.85 12.67 3.13
N GLY A 455 -14.75 12.83 2.39
CA GLY A 455 -14.34 14.11 1.85
C GLY A 455 -15.54 14.73 1.16
N ILE A 456 -15.98 15.88 1.67
CA ILE A 456 -17.06 16.69 1.09
C ILE A 456 -16.62 17.25 -0.29
N SER A 457 -15.37 17.01 -0.71
CA SER A 457 -14.86 17.45 -2.00
C SER A 457 -14.97 16.35 -3.05
N LYS A 458 -16.19 16.19 -3.58
CA LYS A 458 -16.50 15.76 -4.97
C LYS A 458 -18.03 15.70 -5.12
N VAL A 459 -18.63 16.89 -5.22
CA VAL A 459 -20.03 17.02 -5.63
C VAL A 459 -20.09 16.76 -7.13
N THR A 460 -20.42 15.53 -7.51
CA THR A 460 -20.94 15.23 -8.84
C THR A 460 -21.98 14.12 -8.73
N SER A 461 -23.25 14.51 -8.95
CA SER A 461 -24.48 13.70 -9.06
C SER A 461 -24.78 12.71 -7.91
N PRO A 462 -25.57 13.11 -6.88
CA PRO A 462 -25.96 12.18 -5.84
C PRO A 462 -27.19 11.38 -6.28
N SER A 463 -27.04 10.07 -6.38
CA SER A 463 -28.15 9.13 -6.21
C SER A 463 -28.95 9.49 -4.95
N ARG A 464 -30.29 9.36 -4.96
CA ARG A 464 -31.20 9.71 -3.84
C ARG A 464 -30.72 9.22 -2.45
N ALA A 465 -30.11 8.04 -2.37
CA ALA A 465 -29.55 7.48 -1.12
C ALA A 465 -28.33 8.26 -0.59
N LYS A 466 -27.42 8.72 -1.46
CA LYS A 466 -26.24 9.52 -1.08
C LYS A 466 -26.63 10.94 -0.64
N ALA A 467 -27.65 11.53 -1.27
CA ALA A 467 -28.19 12.83 -0.85
C ALA A 467 -28.83 12.75 0.55
N LEU A 468 -29.56 11.67 0.85
CA LEU A 468 -30.20 11.47 2.15
C LEU A 468 -29.18 11.27 3.29
N LEU A 469 -28.12 10.49 3.04
CA LEU A 469 -27.05 10.30 4.03
C LEU A 469 -26.21 11.58 4.24
N LEU A 470 -25.93 12.33 3.17
CA LEU A 470 -25.19 13.59 3.26
C LEU A 470 -25.97 14.66 4.04
N THR A 471 -27.29 14.75 3.82
CA THR A 471 -28.15 15.71 4.53
C THR A 471 -28.28 15.39 6.03
N GLY A 472 -28.35 14.10 6.40
CA GLY A 472 -28.34 13.68 7.81
C GLY A 472 -27.02 13.96 8.52
N PHE A 473 -25.88 13.66 7.89
CA PHE A 473 -24.55 13.90 8.47
C PHE A 473 -24.23 15.39 8.63
N LEU A 474 -24.56 16.20 7.62
CA LEU A 474 -24.41 17.65 7.70
C LEU A 474 -25.27 18.24 8.81
N ALA A 475 -26.51 17.76 8.98
CA ALA A 475 -27.41 18.20 10.04
C ALA A 475 -26.84 17.92 11.45
N ILE A 476 -26.10 16.82 11.64
CA ILE A 476 -25.46 16.48 12.91
C ILE A 476 -24.34 17.46 13.27
N GLN A 477 -23.48 17.80 12.30
CA GLN A 477 -22.38 18.73 12.51
C GLN A 477 -22.89 20.15 12.77
N VAL A 478 -23.86 20.60 11.98
CA VAL A 478 -24.49 21.91 12.14
C VAL A 478 -25.20 22.00 13.50
N ASN A 479 -25.95 20.97 13.91
CA ASN A 479 -26.59 20.96 15.22
C ASN A 479 -25.57 21.03 16.37
N THR A 480 -24.49 20.25 16.30
CA THR A 480 -23.45 20.24 17.34
C THR A 480 -22.74 21.60 17.44
N ALA A 481 -22.48 22.26 16.31
CA ALA A 481 -21.94 23.62 16.29
C ALA A 481 -22.91 24.66 16.88
N LEU A 482 -24.20 24.60 16.52
CA LEU A 482 -25.23 25.49 17.06
C LEU A 482 -25.38 25.32 18.58
N GLN A 483 -25.32 24.09 19.08
CA GLN A 483 -25.33 23.80 20.52
C GLN A 483 -24.12 24.42 21.23
N LEU A 484 -22.91 24.29 20.67
CA LEU A 484 -21.71 24.86 21.27
C LEU A 484 -21.76 26.40 21.31
N ILE A 485 -22.29 27.03 20.25
CA ILE A 485 -22.50 28.48 20.21
C ILE A 485 -23.50 28.91 21.29
N LEU A 486 -24.62 28.18 21.45
CA LEU A 486 -25.60 28.46 22.50
C LEU A 486 -24.96 28.38 23.90
N MET A 487 -24.26 27.28 24.21
CA MET A 487 -23.63 27.08 25.52
C MET A 487 -22.57 28.13 25.82
N THR A 488 -21.74 28.46 24.83
CA THR A 488 -20.75 29.52 24.93
C THR A 488 -21.41 30.87 25.17
N GLY A 489 -22.40 31.23 24.35
CA GLY A 489 -23.14 32.48 24.49
C GLY A 489 -23.80 32.63 25.86
N THR A 490 -24.35 31.54 26.41
CA THR A 490 -24.94 31.56 27.77
C THR A 490 -23.90 31.74 28.88
N VAL A 491 -22.71 31.14 28.76
CA VAL A 491 -21.63 31.34 29.75
C VAL A 491 -21.06 32.76 29.70
N PHE A 492 -21.00 33.36 28.51
CA PHE A 492 -20.48 34.72 28.32
C PHE A 492 -21.52 35.81 28.61
N ASN A 493 -22.83 35.51 28.56
CA ASN A 493 -23.90 36.51 28.78
C ASN A 493 -23.70 37.36 30.05
N PRO A 494 -23.36 36.79 31.22
CA PRO A 494 -23.20 37.58 32.45
C PRO A 494 -21.99 38.54 32.44
N ILE A 495 -21.04 38.34 31.52
CA ILE A 495 -19.78 39.10 31.43
C ILE A 495 -19.91 40.24 30.42
N LEU A 496 -20.79 40.09 29.44
CA LEU A 496 -20.91 41.04 28.33
C LEU A 496 -21.67 42.30 28.74
N PRO A 497 -21.25 43.49 28.29
CA PRO A 497 -21.89 44.76 28.64
C PRO A 497 -23.23 45.00 27.92
N PHE A 498 -23.64 44.09 27.03
CA PHE A 498 -24.89 44.16 26.27
C PHE A 498 -25.73 42.91 26.50
N ALA A 499 -27.05 43.07 26.54
CA ALA A 499 -27.97 41.97 26.81
C ALA A 499 -28.07 41.00 25.62
N LEU A 500 -27.77 39.72 25.85
CA LEU A 500 -27.94 38.64 24.87
C LEU A 500 -29.20 37.79 25.09
N ASP A 501 -30.10 38.17 26.00
CA ASP A 501 -31.22 37.31 26.40
C ASP A 501 -32.15 36.95 25.23
N THR A 502 -32.56 37.95 24.43
CA THR A 502 -33.41 37.75 23.24
C THR A 502 -32.77 36.87 22.16
N PRO A 503 -31.52 37.13 21.71
CA PRO A 503 -30.88 36.25 20.73
C PRO A 503 -30.60 34.85 21.29
N LEU A 504 -30.31 34.70 22.58
CA LEU A 504 -30.13 33.38 23.21
C LEU A 504 -31.43 32.57 23.23
N ILE A 505 -32.57 33.19 23.53
CA ILE A 505 -33.88 32.52 23.46
C ILE A 505 -34.17 32.06 22.03
N ALA A 506 -33.93 32.90 21.02
CA ALA A 506 -34.09 32.50 19.62
C ALA A 506 -33.17 31.31 19.28
N MET A 507 -31.93 31.35 19.75
CA MET A 507 -30.95 30.28 19.57
C MET A 507 -31.38 28.98 20.27
N GLN A 508 -31.99 29.05 21.46
CA GLN A 508 -32.55 27.89 22.17
C GLN A 508 -33.62 27.18 21.34
N TRP A 509 -34.52 27.93 20.69
CA TRP A 509 -35.55 27.35 19.80
C TRP A 509 -34.93 26.71 18.56
N VAL A 510 -33.96 27.38 17.93
CA VAL A 510 -33.21 26.85 16.78
C VAL A 510 -32.48 25.55 17.15
N VAL A 511 -31.78 25.54 18.28
CA VAL A 511 -31.05 24.37 18.78
C VAL A 511 -32.01 23.23 19.13
N GLY A 512 -33.14 23.51 19.79
CA GLY A 512 -34.15 22.50 20.09
C GLY A 512 -34.73 21.87 18.82
N GLY A 513 -35.12 22.69 17.85
CA GLY A 513 -35.66 22.22 16.57
C GLY A 513 -34.66 21.41 15.76
N THR A 514 -33.42 21.88 15.66
CA THR A 514 -32.33 21.18 14.93
C THR A 514 -31.89 19.90 15.64
N THR A 515 -31.96 19.85 16.99
CA THR A 515 -31.64 18.63 17.74
C THR A 515 -32.69 17.54 17.47
N ILE A 516 -33.98 17.88 17.53
CA ILE A 516 -35.08 16.96 17.19
C ILE A 516 -34.95 16.48 15.74
N TRP A 517 -34.75 17.40 14.80
CA TRP A 517 -34.56 17.08 13.38
C TRP A 517 -33.38 16.13 13.15
N SER A 518 -32.24 16.39 13.80
CA SER A 518 -31.05 15.53 13.70
C SER A 518 -31.29 14.13 14.27
N GLY A 519 -32.07 14.02 15.35
CA GLY A 519 -32.47 12.74 15.93
C GLY A 519 -33.40 11.93 15.01
N LEU A 520 -34.42 12.57 14.43
CA LEU A 520 -35.35 11.89 13.52
C LEU A 520 -34.68 11.43 12.21
N SER A 521 -33.69 12.16 11.71
CA SER A 521 -32.91 11.76 10.53
C SER A 521 -32.26 10.37 10.69
N TYR A 522 -31.84 10.04 11.91
CA TYR A 522 -31.24 8.74 12.23
C TYR A 522 -32.26 7.60 12.15
N VAL A 523 -33.50 7.84 12.59
CA VAL A 523 -34.59 6.85 12.57
C VAL A 523 -35.07 6.57 11.14
N TRP A 524 -35.06 7.58 10.27
CA TRP A 524 -35.50 7.43 8.88
C TRP A 524 -34.45 6.84 7.93
N SER A 525 -33.15 6.88 8.27
CA SER A 525 -32.08 6.34 7.42
C SER A 525 -31.87 4.84 7.65
N LYS A 526 -32.79 4.00 7.15
CA LYS A 526 -32.70 2.52 7.22
C LYS A 526 -31.47 1.91 6.53
N ASP A 527 -30.72 2.69 5.74
CA ASP A 527 -29.54 2.25 4.98
C ASP A 527 -28.18 2.71 5.55
N ALA A 528 -28.16 3.38 6.70
CA ALA A 528 -26.93 3.99 7.23
C ALA A 528 -25.90 2.97 7.76
N VAL A 529 -26.32 1.73 8.04
CA VAL A 529 -25.41 0.70 8.59
C VAL A 529 -25.50 -0.59 7.80
N LYS A 530 -24.62 -0.72 6.81
CA LYS A 530 -24.42 -1.96 6.05
C LYS A 530 -23.38 -2.81 6.79
N ILE A 531 -23.86 -3.77 7.59
CA ILE A 531 -23.00 -4.75 8.26
C ILE A 531 -22.41 -5.66 7.17
N LEU A 532 -21.11 -5.55 6.90
CA LEU A 532 -20.38 -6.48 6.04
C LEU A 532 -20.26 -7.82 6.76
N SER A 533 -21.33 -8.63 6.69
CA SER A 533 -21.27 -10.04 7.08
C SER A 533 -20.37 -10.77 6.10
N LYS A 534 -19.25 -11.28 6.60
CA LYS A 534 -18.32 -12.17 5.89
C LYS A 534 -19.12 -13.28 5.21
N LYS A 535 -19.05 -13.37 3.88
CA LYS A 535 -19.62 -14.48 3.12
C LYS A 535 -18.91 -15.73 3.61
N ALA A 536 -19.62 -16.58 4.35
CA ALA A 536 -19.10 -17.87 4.76
C ALA A 536 -18.91 -18.70 3.50
N ASN A 537 -17.66 -19.02 3.16
CA ASN A 537 -17.37 -20.12 2.26
C ASN A 537 -17.94 -21.38 2.93
N LYS A 538 -19.02 -21.91 2.35
CA LYS A 538 -19.44 -23.29 2.63
C LYS A 538 -18.48 -24.22 1.89
N PRO A 539 -18.19 -25.41 2.45
CA PRO A 539 -17.25 -26.37 1.90
C PRO A 539 -17.68 -26.90 0.54
#